data_AF-A0A914YR53-F1
#
_entry.id   AF-A0A914YR53-F1
#
_cell.length_a   1.000
_cell.length_b   1.000
_cell.length_c   1.000
_cell.angle_alpha   90.00
_cell.angle_beta   90.00
_cell.angle_gamma   90.00
#
_symmetry.space_group_name_H-M   'P 1'
#
loop_
_entity.id
_entity.type
_entity.pdbx_description
1 polymer ?
#
loop_
_entity_poly.entity_id
_entity_poly.type
_entity_poly.pdbx_seq_one_letter_code
_entity_poly.pdbx_strand_id
1 'polypeptide(L)' 'MAQGEWCITPHSNVVRTGHCTKGTVNGAFKYDHKTQQIINSNANTCLTAAEDGGSSDLKLQTCDEENEYQKWVWKEHYSD' A
#
# COMPACT_ATOMS: atom_id res chain seq x y z
N MET A 1 -14.05 -10.24 14.57
CA MET A 1 -12.71 -10.37 13.96
C MET A 1 -12.00 -9.05 14.19
N ALA A 2 -10.90 -9.01 14.95
CA ALA A 2 -10.24 -7.75 15.24
C ALA A 2 -9.40 -7.32 14.03
N GLN A 3 -9.77 -6.22 13.39
CA GLN A 3 -9.07 -5.63 12.23
C GLN A 3 -7.63 -5.15 12.56
N GLY A 4 -7.17 -5.28 13.81
CA GLY A 4 -5.85 -4.85 14.27
C GLY A 4 -4.74 -5.89 14.20
N GLU A 5 -5.03 -7.13 13.77
CA GLU A 5 -4.04 -8.23 13.74
C GLU A 5 -3.43 -8.45 12.34
N TRP A 6 -3.93 -7.76 11.31
CA TRP A 6 -3.50 -7.94 9.92
C TRP A 6 -2.73 -6.72 9.41
N CYS A 7 -1.53 -6.96 8.91
CA CYS A 7 -0.63 -5.96 8.36
C CYS A 7 -0.39 -6.22 6.87
N ILE A 8 -0.20 -5.14 6.13
CA ILE A 8 0.25 -5.20 4.74
C ILE A 8 1.78 -5.21 4.74
N THR A 9 2.38 -6.20 4.09
CA THR A 9 3.82 -6.36 3.99
C THR A 9 4.26 -6.41 2.52
N PRO A 10 5.37 -5.77 2.17
CA PRO A 10 5.94 -5.90 0.83
C PRO A 10 6.54 -7.30 0.67
N HIS A 11 6.23 -7.96 -0.45
CA HIS A 11 6.81 -9.25 -0.79
C HIS A 11 7.28 -9.24 -2.25
N SER A 12 8.56 -8.95 -2.46
CA SER A 12 9.15 -8.72 -3.79
C SER A 12 8.41 -7.58 -4.51
N ASN A 13 7.71 -7.87 -5.62
CA ASN A 13 7.03 -6.86 -6.44
C ASN A 13 5.51 -6.80 -6.18
N VAL A 14 5.03 -7.47 -5.13
CA VAL A 14 3.61 -7.49 -4.75
C VAL A 14 3.45 -7.19 -3.27
N VAL A 15 2.24 -6.82 -2.86
CA VAL A 15 1.88 -6.73 -1.45
C VAL A 15 1.15 -7.98 -0.98
N ARG A 16 1.40 -8.37 0.26
CA ARG A 16 0.72 -9.48 0.92
C ARG A 16 0.16 -9.02 2.26
N THR A 17 -1.03 -9.51 2.58
CA THR A 17 -1.62 -9.38 3.92
C THR A 17 -1.19 -10.57 4.76
N GLY A 18 -0.81 -10.30 6.00
CA GLY A 18 -0.41 -11.34 6.94
C GLY A 18 -0.58 -10.87 8.38
N HIS A 19 -0.32 -11.76 9.32
CA HIS A 19 -0.40 -11.40 10.73
C HIS A 19 0.68 -10.38 11.07
N CYS A 20 0.30 -9.27 11.72
CA CYS A 20 1.26 -8.28 12.20
C CYS A 20 2.25 -8.95 13.17
N THR A 21 3.54 -8.61 13.06
CA THR A 21 4.53 -9.07 14.05
C THR A 21 4.26 -8.34 15.36
N LYS A 22 3.99 -9.10 16.43
CA LYS A 22 3.74 -8.54 17.76
C LYS A 22 4.97 -7.73 18.20
N GLY A 23 4.78 -6.45 18.52
CA GLY A 23 5.81 -5.58 19.08
C GLY A 23 6.33 -4.47 18.16
N THR A 24 5.91 -4.40 16.90
CA THR A 24 6.34 -3.33 15.97
C THR A 24 5.15 -2.72 15.25
N VAL A 25 4.92 -1.42 15.45
CA VAL A 25 3.93 -0.59 14.72
C VAL A 25 4.55 0.12 13.51
N ASN A 26 5.86 -0.03 13.29
CA ASN A 26 6.57 0.55 12.15
C ASN A 26 6.36 -0.33 10.93
N GLY A 27 5.26 -0.11 10.21
CA GLY A 27 5.03 -0.72 8.90
C GLY A 27 6.08 -0.28 7.88
N ALA A 28 6.32 -1.10 6.87
CA ALA A 28 7.27 -0.79 5.78
C ALA A 28 6.79 0.35 4.86
N PHE A 29 5.52 0.72 4.95
CA PHE A 29 4.86 1.69 4.08
C PHE A 29 4.67 3.03 4.77
N LYS A 30 4.90 4.09 4.00
CA LYS A 30 4.65 5.47 4.38
C LYS A 30 3.80 6.12 3.29
N TYR A 31 2.72 6.77 3.69
CA TYR A 31 1.93 7.58 2.77
C TYR A 31 2.54 8.99 2.67
N ASP A 32 2.81 9.43 1.45
CA ASP A 32 3.21 10.81 1.16
C ASP A 32 2.00 11.61 0.68
N HIS A 33 1.63 12.63 1.47
CA HIS A 33 0.46 13.46 1.16
C HIS A 33 0.69 14.43 -0.01
N LYS A 34 1.94 14.73 -0.38
CA LYS A 34 2.24 15.68 -1.47
C LYS A 34 2.10 14.99 -2.82
N THR A 35 2.66 13.79 -2.95
CA THR A 35 2.59 12.99 -4.19
C THR A 35 1.38 12.08 -4.22
N GLN A 36 0.68 11.93 -3.09
CA GLN A 36 -0.43 11.00 -2.88
C GLN A 36 -0.03 9.53 -3.07
N GLN A 37 1.24 9.20 -2.82
CA GLN A 37 1.78 7.86 -3.05
C GLN A 37 1.99 7.10 -1.74
N ILE A 38 1.83 5.78 -1.79
CA ILE A 38 2.21 4.89 -0.70
C ILE A 38 3.60 4.31 -1.01
N ILE A 39 4.61 4.77 -0.28
CA ILE A 39 6.02 4.48 -0.49
C ILE A 39 6.48 3.37 0.46
N ASN A 40 7.07 2.31 -0.08
CA ASN A 40 7.80 1.31 0.68
C ASN A 40 9.19 1.86 1.04
N SER A 41 9.40 2.19 2.30
CA SER A 41 10.63 2.82 2.79
C SER A 41 11.87 1.91 2.65
N ASN A 42 11.68 0.59 2.54
CA ASN A 42 12.79 -0.35 2.43
C ASN A 42 13.35 -0.47 1.00
N ALA A 43 12.52 -0.23 -0.02
CA ALA A 43 12.89 -0.48 -1.42
C ALA A 43 12.71 0.75 -2.32
N ASN A 44 12.23 1.88 -1.78
CA ASN A 44 11.89 3.09 -2.53
C ASN A 44 10.92 2.82 -3.71
N THR A 45 10.05 1.84 -3.53
CA THR A 45 9.00 1.45 -4.48
C THR A 45 7.64 1.95 -4.00
N CYS A 46 6.78 2.34 -4.92
CA CYS A 46 5.42 2.78 -4.64
C CYS A 46 4.40 1.68 -4.91
N LEU A 47 3.30 1.73 -4.17
CA LEU A 47 2.13 0.88 -4.42
C LEU A 47 1.44 1.34 -5.69
N THR A 48 1.33 0.44 -6.67
CA THR A 48 0.72 0.68 -7.98
C THR A 48 -0.46 -0.26 -8.16
N ALA A 49 -1.62 0.30 -8.50
CA ALA A 49 -2.77 -0.48 -8.94
C ALA A 49 -2.48 -1.10 -10.32
N ALA A 50 -3.05 -2.29 -10.60
CA ALA A 50 -2.97 -2.86 -11.94
C ALA A 50 -3.68 -1.94 -12.96
N GLU A 51 -3.01 -1.67 -14.08
CA GLU A 51 -3.51 -0.82 -15.17
C GLU A 51 -4.69 -1.46 -15.92
N ASP A 52 -4.70 -2.79 -16.00
CA ASP A 52 -5.85 -3.57 -16.43
C ASP A 52 -6.91 -3.50 -15.33
N GLY A 53 -7.89 -2.60 -15.46
CA GLY A 53 -9.00 -2.38 -14.52
C GLY A 53 -9.87 -3.60 -14.17
N GLY A 54 -9.46 -4.82 -14.57
CA GLY A 54 -10.03 -6.09 -14.14
C GLY A 54 -9.20 -6.86 -13.09
N SER A 55 -7.93 -6.53 -12.84
CA SER A 55 -7.11 -7.21 -11.84
C SER A 55 -7.09 -6.41 -10.54
N SER A 56 -7.57 -7.00 -9.44
CA SER A 56 -7.48 -6.40 -8.09
C SER A 56 -6.07 -6.54 -7.48
N ASP A 57 -5.05 -6.66 -8.33
CA ASP A 57 -3.67 -6.89 -7.93
C ASP A 57 -2.95 -5.57 -7.68
N LEU A 58 -2.29 -5.51 -6.52
CA LEU A 58 -1.46 -4.39 -6.12
C LEU A 58 0.00 -4.78 -6.29
N LYS A 59 0.72 -4.02 -7.10
CA LYS A 59 2.15 -4.23 -7.39
C LYS A 59 2.99 -3.16 -6.72
N LEU A 60 4.27 -3.46 -6.52
CA LEU A 60 5.27 -2.51 -6.08
C LEU A 60 6.17 -2.21 -7.26
N GLN A 61 6.16 -0.95 -7.71
CA GLN A 61 6.99 -0.48 -8.82
C GLN A 61 7.80 0.74 -8.39
N THR A 62 8.73 1.19 -9.23
CA THR A 62 9.45 2.45 -8.99
C THR A 62 8.45 3.58 -8.86
N CYS A 63 8.63 4.42 -7.84
CA CYS A 63 7.80 5.58 -7.60
C CYS A 63 7.85 6.56 -8.77
N ASP A 64 6.69 6.92 -9.30
CA ASP A 64 6.52 7.85 -10.40
C ASP A 64 5.35 8.80 -10.09
N GLU A 65 5.65 10.08 -9.91
CA GLU A 65 4.68 11.12 -9.53
C GLU A 65 3.68 11.45 -10.65
N GLU A 66 4.01 11.12 -11.90
CA GLU A 66 3.12 11.29 -13.04
C GLU A 66 2.15 10.11 -13.20
N ASN A 67 2.49 8.95 -12.61
CA ASN A 67 1.68 7.75 -12.71
C ASN A 67 0.41 7.82 -11.84
N GLU A 68 -0.75 7.91 -12.49
CA GLU A 68 -2.06 7.99 -11.84
C GLU A 68 -2.42 6.72 -11.05
N TYR A 69 -1.91 5.55 -11.46
CA TYR A 69 -2.15 4.28 -10.76
C TYR A 69 -1.36 4.15 -9.45
N GLN A 70 -0.46 5.09 -9.18
CA GLN A 70 0.29 5.19 -7.92
C GLN A 70 -0.30 6.23 -6.97
N LYS A 71 -1.39 6.90 -7.35
CA LYS A 71 -2.03 7.95 -6.54
C LYS A 71 -3.20 7.37 -5.75
N TRP A 72 -3.12 7.46 -4.43
CA TRP A 72 -4.07 6.91 -3.50
C TRP A 72 -4.78 8.05 -2.77
N VAL A 73 -6.10 7.97 -2.71
CA VAL A 73 -6.92 8.93 -1.96
C VAL A 73 -7.67 8.17 -0.88
N TRP A 74 -7.46 8.59 0.37
CA TRP A 74 -8.21 8.05 1.49
C TRP A 74 -9.64 8.55 1.44
N LYS A 75 -10.59 7.62 1.42
CA LYS A 75 -12.02 7.92 1.54
C LYS A 75 -12.56 7.20 2.76
N GLU A 76 -13.08 7.96 3.72
CA GLU A 76 -13.71 7.40 4.89
C GLU A 76 -15.03 6.72 4.49
N HIS A 77 -15.18 5.46 4.88
CA HIS A 77 -16.42 4.71 4.75
C HIS A 77 -17.10 4.66 6.11
N TYR A 78 -18.20 5.40 6.25
CA TYR A 78 -19.10 5.29 7.39
C TYR A 78 -20.07 4.13 7.10
N SER A 79 -20.02 3.09 7.93
CA SER A 79 -21.05 2.04 7.96
C SER A 79 -21.99 2.36 9.12
N ASP A 80 -23.26 2.64 8.80
CA ASP A 80 -24.36 2.72 9.78
C ASP A 80 -24.76 1.32 10.25
#